data_AF-A0A2N7FJQ0-F1
#
_entry.id   AF-A0A2N7FJQ0-F1
#
_cell.length_a   1.000
_cell.length_b   1.000
_cell.length_c   1.000
_cell.angle_alpha   90.00
_cell.angle_beta   90.00
_cell.angle_gamma   90.00
#
_symmetry.space_group_name_H-M   'P 1'
#
loop_
_entity.id
_entity.type
_entity.pdbx_description
1 polymer ?
#
loop_
_entity_poly.entity_id
_entity_poly.type
_entity_poly.pdbx_seq_one_letter_code
_entity_poly.pdbx_strand_id
1 'polypeptide(L)'
;MKNQDVINGATSSLPATSFARFTAYRVKNAEVVWKNKQLIKEYGFVDKPDIDSWLLNEFAYSSLDTFYTDKASDQSIFFAERYGGQLIASNGGGGRAGLKGQFQCKGIGPTPLINQMGIAQYSIGVATLKEMLNEALWGEVCHTLLPYGAVRCLAIIDLNHTNENNEKCAIAVRENELRLAHFELSPYFIPDNTSDFVSETHRAKLSIEAFPECFKSAFGSYPGFRSSMELILDRYAKQLAYARFFRICHGSLTSSNIGLTGKYLDFGTISSLGTYENIITSMGNIGFLKEEDNIFESIINFIDGYNWYSIYENENSTDYCVFFSRSLNKHLRQVFLTSIGLIKNKHFYEEKKSIETFELIYRYLTMGGNREVYGVTYHNKGSCYHKIESLFNILKNKSRKNGIEDRIFRLASELKISDSNFDEINLEKRCSLFLTGRFNLDFLHYDKIREDIDLILTLNDKNFHVNCYISEILSKTKQLRDFL
;
A
#
# COMPACT_ATOMS: atom_id res chain seq x y z
N MET A 1 14.26 22.66 28.81
CA MET A 1 13.49 21.48 28.39
C MET A 1 12.68 21.89 27.17
N LYS A 2 13.08 21.46 25.96
CA LYS A 2 12.43 21.87 24.70
C LYS A 2 11.37 20.83 24.33
N ASN A 3 10.19 21.31 23.90
CA ASN A 3 9.02 20.56 23.41
C ASN A 3 9.36 19.45 22.39
N GLN A 4 9.75 18.26 22.83
CA GLN A 4 9.99 17.07 21.97
C GLN A 4 8.86 16.03 22.03
N ASP A 5 7.84 16.25 22.86
CA ASP A 5 6.71 15.33 23.05
C ASP A 5 5.48 15.72 22.22
N VAL A 6 5.67 16.18 20.97
CA VAL A 6 4.55 16.60 20.11
C VAL A 6 4.38 15.62 18.94
N ILE A 7 3.21 14.99 18.89
CA ILE A 7 2.76 14.23 17.72
C ILE A 7 2.43 15.23 16.61
N ASN A 8 3.11 15.10 15.48
CA ASN A 8 2.94 15.99 14.32
C ASN A 8 2.54 15.18 13.09
N GLY A 9 2.00 15.84 12.07
CA GLY A 9 1.68 15.22 10.78
C GLY A 9 0.26 14.65 10.70
N ALA A 10 0.05 13.67 9.83
CA ALA A 10 -1.29 13.25 9.38
C ALA A 10 -2.24 12.77 10.50
N THR A 11 -1.70 12.25 11.61
CA THR A 11 -2.50 11.72 12.72
C THR A 11 -2.58 12.65 13.93
N SER A 12 -2.04 13.87 13.86
CA SER A 12 -2.06 14.82 14.99
C SER A 12 -3.46 15.23 15.44
N SER A 13 -4.47 15.05 14.59
CA SER A 13 -5.88 15.34 14.92
C SER A 13 -6.59 14.20 15.65
N LEU A 14 -5.96 13.02 15.79
CA LEU A 14 -6.51 11.94 16.61
C LEU A 14 -6.46 12.31 18.09
N PRO A 15 -7.41 11.80 18.91
CA PRO A 15 -7.39 12.03 20.35
C PRO A 15 -6.15 11.38 20.98
N ALA A 16 -5.69 11.92 22.11
CA ALA A 16 -4.52 11.40 22.84
C ALA A 16 -4.68 9.90 23.21
N THR A 17 -5.91 9.44 23.42
CA THR A 17 -6.24 8.03 23.70
C THR A 17 -5.88 7.08 22.56
N SER A 18 -5.68 7.60 21.34
CA SER A 18 -5.25 6.84 20.17
C SER A 18 -3.74 6.63 20.10
N PHE A 19 -2.99 7.01 21.14
CA PHE A 19 -1.54 6.85 21.19
C PHE A 19 -1.12 6.21 22.51
N ALA A 20 -0.28 5.18 22.42
CA ALA A 20 0.40 4.58 23.56
C ALA A 20 1.84 5.09 23.61
N ARG A 21 2.20 5.83 24.66
CA ARG A 21 3.55 6.34 24.88
C ARG A 21 4.47 5.20 25.31
N PHE A 22 5.67 5.12 24.75
CA PHE A 22 6.69 4.18 25.20
C PHE A 22 8.11 4.76 25.05
N THR A 23 9.04 4.21 25.82
CA THR A 23 10.45 4.58 25.77
C THR A 23 11.18 3.64 24.82
N ALA A 24 12.02 4.21 23.97
CA ALA A 24 12.99 3.48 23.17
C ALA A 24 14.39 4.05 23.42
N TYR A 25 15.41 3.27 23.09
CA TYR A 25 16.79 3.54 23.44
C TYR A 25 17.67 3.53 22.21
N ARG A 26 18.66 4.41 22.19
CA ARG A 26 19.55 4.60 21.05
C ARG A 26 20.32 3.31 20.78
N VAL A 27 20.27 2.86 19.53
CA VAL A 27 21.02 1.70 19.06
C VAL A 27 22.45 2.13 18.74
N LYS A 28 23.43 1.36 19.22
CA LYS A 28 24.85 1.63 18.94
C LYS A 28 25.23 1.10 17.57
N ASN A 29 26.15 1.80 16.90
CA ASN A 29 26.70 1.41 15.61
C ASN A 29 25.65 1.26 14.49
N ALA A 30 24.45 1.82 14.65
CA ALA A 30 23.46 1.85 13.58
C ALA A 30 23.98 2.68 12.40
N GLU A 31 23.58 2.31 11.18
CA GLU A 31 24.01 2.98 9.96
C GLU A 31 22.85 3.20 8.99
N VAL A 32 22.91 4.29 8.22
CA VAL A 32 21.94 4.54 7.14
C VAL A 32 22.33 3.73 5.92
N VAL A 33 21.52 2.75 5.54
CA VAL A 33 21.76 1.90 4.35
C VAL A 33 21.22 2.55 3.09
N TRP A 34 20.07 3.21 3.20
CA TRP A 34 19.41 3.87 2.09
C TRP A 34 18.66 5.11 2.54
N LYS A 35 18.58 6.11 1.67
CA LYS A 35 17.82 7.35 1.90
C LYS A 35 17.15 7.87 0.65
N ASN A 36 15.96 8.39 0.81
CA ASN A 36 15.16 8.94 -0.26
C ASN A 36 15.47 10.43 -0.44
N LYS A 37 16.41 10.74 -1.34
CA LYS A 37 16.83 12.13 -1.60
C LYS A 37 15.68 13.04 -2.05
N GLN A 38 14.72 12.50 -2.81
CA GLN A 38 13.57 13.26 -3.27
C GLN A 38 12.63 13.59 -2.11
N LEU A 39 12.30 12.61 -1.27
CA LEU A 39 11.43 12.83 -0.10
C LEU A 39 12.08 13.76 0.93
N ILE A 40 13.39 13.62 1.16
CA ILE A 40 14.18 14.54 2.01
C ILE A 40 14.02 15.99 1.54
N LYS A 41 14.03 16.22 0.22
CA LYS A 41 13.80 17.54 -0.38
C LYS A 41 12.37 18.02 -0.23
N GLU A 42 11.39 17.16 -0.46
CA GLU A 42 9.96 17.48 -0.32
C GLU A 42 9.60 17.90 1.11
N TYR A 43 10.26 17.31 2.12
CA TYR A 43 10.11 17.70 3.53
C TYR A 43 11.04 18.84 3.99
N GLY A 44 11.83 19.43 3.09
CA GLY A 44 12.67 20.58 3.41
C GLY A 44 13.90 20.26 4.27
N PHE A 45 14.39 19.02 4.27
CA PHE A 45 15.57 18.61 5.04
C PHE A 45 16.89 18.73 4.27
N VAL A 46 16.89 19.36 3.10
CA VAL A 46 18.10 19.54 2.25
C VAL A 46 19.19 20.37 2.90
N ASP A 47 18.83 21.30 3.79
CA ASP A 47 19.79 22.18 4.45
C ASP A 47 20.44 21.54 5.68
N LYS A 48 20.14 20.26 5.99
CA LYS A 48 20.83 19.54 7.06
C LYS A 48 22.25 19.19 6.58
N PRO A 49 23.31 19.78 7.17
CA PRO A 49 24.69 19.62 6.70
C PRO A 49 25.20 18.18 6.79
N ASP A 50 24.59 17.37 7.67
CA ASP A 50 24.77 15.92 7.72
C ASP A 50 23.42 15.24 7.96
N ILE A 51 22.78 14.82 6.86
CA ILE A 51 21.48 14.14 6.91
C ILE A 51 21.57 12.77 7.58
N ASP A 52 22.69 12.05 7.43
CA ASP A 52 22.83 10.70 7.95
C ASP A 52 22.98 10.74 9.47
N SER A 53 23.82 11.64 9.98
CA SER A 53 23.91 11.90 11.43
C SER A 53 22.57 12.35 12.01
N TRP A 54 21.81 13.19 11.31
CA TRP A 54 20.47 13.58 11.77
C TRP A 54 19.50 12.39 11.81
N LEU A 55 19.45 11.56 10.76
CA LEU A 55 18.60 10.37 10.70
C LEU A 55 18.92 9.41 11.85
N LEU A 56 20.19 9.13 12.09
CA LEU A 56 20.62 8.27 13.19
C LEU A 56 20.28 8.88 14.55
N ASN A 57 20.53 10.18 14.71
CA ASN A 57 20.24 10.88 15.97
C ASN A 57 18.75 10.93 16.32
N GLU A 58 17.86 10.96 15.32
CA GLU A 58 16.42 11.03 15.56
C GLU A 58 15.75 9.66 15.60
N PHE A 59 16.19 8.70 14.79
CA PHE A 59 15.40 7.50 14.48
C PHE A 59 16.13 6.16 14.72
N ALA A 60 17.43 6.14 15.02
CA ALA A 60 18.14 4.90 15.37
C ALA A 60 17.91 4.51 16.84
N TYR A 61 16.66 4.18 17.17
CA TYR A 61 16.22 3.79 18.50
C TYR A 61 15.54 2.42 18.46
N SER A 62 15.59 1.64 19.53
CA SER A 62 14.84 0.40 19.67
C SER A 62 14.26 0.24 21.07
N SER A 63 13.11 -0.41 21.20
CA SER A 63 12.53 -0.81 22.49
C SER A 63 13.13 -2.12 23.04
N LEU A 64 14.01 -2.81 22.29
CA LEU A 64 14.67 -4.03 22.76
C LEU A 64 15.96 -3.75 23.52
N ASP A 65 15.95 -4.19 24.77
CA ASP A 65 17.01 -4.19 25.78
C ASP A 65 18.35 -4.68 25.21
N THR A 66 18.31 -5.67 24.33
CA THR A 66 19.48 -6.33 23.76
C THR A 66 20.26 -5.45 22.77
N PHE A 67 19.69 -4.34 22.31
CA PHE A 67 20.29 -3.48 21.27
C PHE A 67 21.01 -2.24 21.83
N TYR A 68 21.00 -2.03 23.15
CA TYR A 68 21.60 -0.85 23.77
C TYR A 68 22.27 -1.17 25.11
N THR A 69 23.03 -0.19 25.63
CA THR A 69 23.56 -0.25 27.00
C THR A 69 22.86 0.84 27.79
N ASP A 70 22.00 0.46 28.74
CA ASP A 70 21.14 1.31 29.57
C ASP A 70 21.81 2.59 30.12
N LYS A 71 21.87 3.65 29.31
CA LYS A 71 22.25 4.99 29.75
C LYS A 71 21.04 5.89 29.63
N ALA A 72 20.71 6.60 30.70
CA ALA A 72 19.59 7.55 30.71
C ALA A 72 19.71 8.64 29.61
N SER A 73 20.93 8.95 29.15
CA SER A 73 21.18 9.88 28.02
C SER A 73 20.71 9.36 26.67
N ASP A 74 20.46 8.05 26.56
CA ASP A 74 20.22 7.36 25.30
C ASP A 74 18.73 7.05 25.09
N GLN A 75 17.85 7.57 25.96
CA GLN A 75 16.40 7.37 25.87
C GLN A 75 15.73 8.41 24.95
N SER A 76 14.68 7.98 24.25
CA SER A 76 13.74 8.85 23.52
C SER A 76 12.34 8.31 23.65
N ILE A 77 11.36 9.20 23.61
CA ILE A 77 9.96 8.85 23.67
C ILE A 77 9.41 8.67 22.25
N PHE A 78 8.62 7.62 22.08
CA PHE A 78 7.86 7.31 20.88
C PHE A 78 6.39 7.05 21.23
N PHE A 79 5.54 7.11 20.22
CA PHE A 79 4.11 6.83 20.35
C PHE A 79 3.71 5.68 19.42
N ALA A 80 3.11 4.62 19.95
CA ALA A 80 2.49 3.59 19.13
C ALA A 80 1.04 4.01 18.84
N GLU A 81 0.64 3.99 17.58
CA GLU A 81 -0.73 4.34 17.19
C GLU A 81 -1.69 3.19 17.52
N ARG A 82 -2.75 3.48 18.26
CA ARG A 82 -3.84 2.53 18.53
C ARG A 82 -4.85 2.57 17.39
N TYR A 83 -5.14 1.40 16.85
CA TYR A 83 -6.12 1.22 15.79
C TYR A 83 -6.62 -0.22 15.77
N GLY A 84 -7.82 -0.40 15.23
CA GLY A 84 -8.47 -1.69 15.04
C GLY A 84 -8.35 -2.21 13.61
N GLY A 85 -9.37 -2.96 13.21
CA GLY A 85 -9.55 -3.47 11.85
C GLY A 85 -9.24 -4.94 11.67
N GLN A 86 -9.70 -5.50 10.56
CA GLN A 86 -9.51 -6.92 10.30
C GLN A 86 -8.04 -7.28 10.02
N LEU A 87 -7.70 -8.53 10.29
CA LEU A 87 -6.39 -9.15 9.99
C LEU A 87 -5.18 -8.51 10.70
N ILE A 88 -5.37 -7.74 11.78
CA ILE A 88 -4.26 -7.15 12.56
C ILE A 88 -3.63 -8.11 13.61
N ALA A 89 -3.89 -9.42 13.51
CA ALA A 89 -3.33 -10.47 14.38
C ALA A 89 -3.47 -10.21 15.90
N SER A 90 -4.61 -9.64 16.31
CA SER A 90 -4.94 -9.25 17.70
C SER A 90 -4.02 -8.20 18.33
N ASN A 91 -3.24 -7.47 17.53
CA ASN A 91 -2.52 -6.29 18.01
C ASN A 91 -3.51 -5.16 18.37
N GLY A 92 -3.12 -4.28 19.28
CA GLY A 92 -3.87 -3.06 19.62
C GLY A 92 -3.64 -1.88 18.67
N GLY A 93 -2.92 -2.13 17.56
CA GLY A 93 -2.48 -1.12 16.61
C GLY A 93 -1.06 -1.39 16.14
N GLY A 94 -0.19 -0.36 16.18
CA GLY A 94 1.18 -0.40 15.69
C GLY A 94 2.13 -1.25 16.55
N GLY A 95 1.95 -2.57 16.58
CA GLY A 95 2.70 -3.50 17.45
C GLY A 95 4.22 -3.42 17.34
N ARG A 96 4.75 -2.98 16.19
CA ARG A 96 6.19 -2.80 15.91
C ARG A 96 6.56 -1.47 15.27
N ALA A 97 5.73 -0.44 15.45
CA ALA A 97 5.90 0.86 14.81
C ALA A 97 5.78 1.99 15.84
N GLY A 98 6.84 2.78 15.96
CA GLY A 98 6.89 3.96 16.83
C GLY A 98 6.83 5.26 16.03
N LEU A 99 5.87 6.12 16.31
CA LEU A 99 5.77 7.48 15.77
C LEU A 99 6.66 8.43 16.58
N LYS A 100 7.44 9.25 15.87
CA LYS A 100 8.20 10.36 16.43
C LYS A 100 8.13 11.56 15.48
N GLY A 101 7.58 12.67 15.98
CA GLY A 101 7.25 13.81 15.13
C GLY A 101 6.26 13.39 14.04
N GLN A 102 6.66 13.51 12.78
CA GLN A 102 5.83 13.23 11.60
C GLN A 102 6.12 11.87 10.92
N PHE A 103 7.06 11.08 11.46
CA PHE A 103 7.51 9.82 10.85
C PHE A 103 7.33 8.62 11.77
N GLN A 104 7.01 7.48 11.17
CA GLN A 104 6.97 6.19 11.85
C GLN A 104 8.28 5.44 11.66
N CYS A 105 8.77 4.82 12.73
CA CYS A 105 9.88 3.88 12.74
C CYS A 105 9.32 2.46 12.82
N LYS A 106 9.18 1.79 11.67
CA LYS A 106 8.74 0.39 11.59
C LYS A 106 9.94 -0.52 11.83
N GLY A 107 9.80 -1.52 12.69
CA GLY A 107 10.91 -2.39 13.12
C GLY A 107 11.65 -1.89 14.37
N ILE A 108 11.06 -0.93 15.10
CA ILE A 108 11.64 -0.34 16.32
C ILE A 108 11.75 -1.35 17.48
N GLY A 109 11.13 -2.53 17.38
CA GLY A 109 10.96 -3.47 18.49
C GLY A 109 9.49 -3.52 18.95
N PRO A 110 9.21 -4.30 20.00
CA PRO A 110 7.85 -4.46 20.49
C PRO A 110 7.36 -3.15 21.10
N THR A 111 6.10 -2.81 20.85
CA THR A 111 5.42 -1.67 21.48
C THR A 111 4.40 -2.17 22.51
N PRO A 112 3.83 -1.29 23.35
CA PRO A 112 2.74 -1.67 24.25
C PRO A 112 1.48 -2.23 23.56
N LEU A 113 1.42 -2.17 22.21
CA LEU A 113 0.27 -2.62 21.41
C LEU A 113 0.50 -3.97 20.74
N ILE A 114 1.64 -4.62 20.98
CA ILE A 114 1.94 -5.93 20.41
C ILE A 114 1.10 -7.03 21.07
N ASN A 115 0.65 -7.99 20.27
CA ASN A 115 -0.06 -9.16 20.77
C ASN A 115 0.88 -10.06 21.59
N GLN A 116 0.64 -10.14 22.89
CA GLN A 116 1.43 -10.96 23.82
C GLN A 116 1.15 -12.47 23.72
N MET A 117 0.04 -12.86 23.07
CA MET A 117 -0.37 -14.26 22.90
C MET A 117 -0.10 -14.81 21.48
N GLY A 118 0.62 -14.05 20.65
CA GLY A 118 0.94 -14.42 19.27
C GLY A 118 2.15 -15.37 19.12
N ILE A 119 2.44 -15.77 17.87
CA ILE A 119 3.63 -16.57 17.52
C ILE A 119 4.90 -15.76 17.84
N ALA A 120 5.87 -16.39 18.52
CA ALA A 120 7.08 -15.75 19.06
C ALA A 120 7.86 -14.87 18.06
N GLN A 121 7.91 -15.25 16.78
CA GLN A 121 8.62 -14.49 15.75
C GLN A 121 7.98 -13.10 15.47
N TYR A 122 6.67 -12.95 15.64
CA TYR A 122 5.97 -11.67 15.48
C TYR A 122 5.87 -10.87 16.78
N SER A 123 6.13 -11.49 17.95
CA SER A 123 6.07 -10.84 19.26
C SER A 123 7.37 -10.14 19.66
N ILE A 124 8.48 -10.38 18.95
CA ILE A 124 9.76 -9.67 19.18
C ILE A 124 9.74 -8.27 18.56
N GLY A 125 8.80 -7.96 17.66
CA GLY A 125 8.61 -6.60 17.12
C GLY A 125 9.76 -6.06 16.26
N VAL A 126 10.73 -6.89 15.88
CA VAL A 126 11.86 -6.53 15.02
C VAL A 126 11.52 -6.84 13.56
N ALA A 127 12.03 -6.03 12.64
CA ALA A 127 11.96 -6.26 11.21
C ALA A 127 13.35 -6.47 10.61
N THR A 128 13.44 -7.29 9.57
CA THR A 128 14.73 -7.55 8.91
C THR A 128 15.10 -6.44 7.92
N LEU A 129 16.39 -6.30 7.64
CA LEU A 129 16.88 -5.37 6.61
C LEU A 129 16.25 -5.65 5.25
N LYS A 130 16.05 -6.93 4.91
CA LYS A 130 15.34 -7.34 3.68
C LYS A 130 13.91 -6.84 3.65
N GLU A 131 13.15 -7.00 4.74
CA GLU A 131 11.78 -6.51 4.84
C GLU A 131 11.72 -4.98 4.68
N MET A 132 12.62 -4.24 5.33
CA MET A 132 12.62 -2.77 5.28
C MET A 132 13.05 -2.23 3.93
N LEU A 133 14.00 -2.88 3.24
CA LEU A 133 14.35 -2.54 1.86
C LEU A 133 13.18 -2.80 0.90
N ASN A 134 12.44 -3.90 1.10
CA ASN A 134 11.23 -4.18 0.33
C ASN A 134 10.14 -3.12 0.58
N GLU A 135 9.95 -2.69 1.83
CA GLU A 135 9.03 -1.59 2.18
C GLU A 135 9.39 -0.28 1.45
N ALA A 136 10.66 0.10 1.44
CA ALA A 136 11.13 1.29 0.74
C ALA A 136 10.93 1.19 -0.78
N LEU A 137 11.26 0.03 -1.37
CA LEU A 137 11.13 -0.20 -2.81
C LEU A 137 9.67 -0.07 -3.26
N TRP A 138 8.75 -0.80 -2.60
CA TRP A 138 7.34 -0.79 -2.96
C TRP A 138 6.65 0.52 -2.64
N GLY A 139 7.06 1.21 -1.57
CA GLY A 139 6.61 2.58 -1.28
C GLY A 139 6.84 3.51 -2.48
N GLU A 140 8.04 3.48 -3.08
CA GLU A 140 8.36 4.32 -4.25
C GLU A 140 7.73 3.81 -5.56
N VAL A 141 7.63 2.49 -5.75
CA VAL A 141 6.99 1.89 -6.94
C VAL A 141 5.51 2.24 -6.98
N CYS A 142 4.78 2.02 -5.89
CA CYS A 142 3.38 2.38 -5.78
C CYS A 142 3.17 3.89 -5.81
N HIS A 143 4.07 4.69 -5.21
CA HIS A 143 4.02 6.15 -5.34
C HIS A 143 4.14 6.61 -6.80
N THR A 144 4.90 5.89 -7.61
CA THR A 144 5.10 6.21 -9.04
C THR A 144 3.91 5.76 -9.90
N LEU A 145 3.36 4.57 -9.67
CA LEU A 145 2.36 3.95 -10.55
C LEU A 145 0.91 4.24 -10.15
N LEU A 146 0.63 4.37 -8.85
CA LEU A 146 -0.74 4.44 -8.36
C LEU A 146 -1.22 5.89 -8.21
N PRO A 147 -2.50 6.17 -8.46
CA PRO A 147 -3.03 7.53 -8.61
C PRO A 147 -2.96 8.37 -7.34
N TYR A 148 -3.01 7.76 -6.16
CA TYR A 148 -2.81 8.43 -4.87
C TYR A 148 -1.51 8.01 -4.18
N GLY A 149 -0.71 7.19 -4.85
CA GLY A 149 0.60 6.77 -4.40
C GLY A 149 0.60 5.82 -3.22
N ALA A 150 1.67 5.85 -2.42
CA ALA A 150 1.89 4.99 -1.27
C ALA A 150 2.63 5.76 -0.18
N VAL A 151 2.64 5.20 1.03
CA VAL A 151 3.52 5.64 2.13
C VAL A 151 4.97 5.38 1.72
N ARG A 152 5.78 6.44 1.75
CA ARG A 152 7.18 6.40 1.33
C ARG A 152 8.13 6.29 2.52
N CYS A 153 9.28 5.66 2.31
CA CYS A 153 10.36 5.65 3.29
C CYS A 153 11.30 6.84 3.05
N LEU A 154 11.60 7.56 4.13
CA LEU A 154 12.65 8.59 4.18
C LEU A 154 14.04 7.94 4.20
N ALA A 155 14.20 6.88 5.00
CA ALA A 155 15.46 6.14 5.13
C ALA A 155 15.25 4.72 5.66
N ILE A 156 16.23 3.85 5.37
CA ILE A 156 16.40 2.55 6.00
C ILE A 156 17.67 2.59 6.84
N ILE A 157 17.53 2.23 8.13
CA ILE A 157 18.62 2.19 9.10
C ILE A 157 18.89 0.73 9.47
N ASP A 158 20.11 0.24 9.19
CA ASP A 158 20.59 -1.05 9.69
C ASP A 158 21.02 -0.86 11.14
N LEU A 159 20.48 -1.69 12.02
CA LEU A 159 20.76 -1.64 13.45
C LEU A 159 22.09 -2.32 13.80
N ASN A 160 22.73 -3.01 12.85
CA ASN A 160 23.92 -3.83 13.05
C ASN A 160 23.77 -4.87 14.17
N HIS A 161 22.54 -5.34 14.35
CA HIS A 161 22.17 -6.46 15.18
C HIS A 161 21.53 -7.56 14.30
N THR A 162 21.66 -8.81 14.72
CA THR A 162 21.02 -9.95 14.06
C THR A 162 19.95 -10.56 14.95
N ASN A 163 18.86 -11.02 14.36
CA ASN A 163 17.83 -11.79 15.05
C ASN A 163 18.28 -13.26 15.25
N GLU A 164 17.41 -14.09 15.83
CA GLU A 164 17.65 -15.52 16.09
C GLU A 164 17.93 -16.33 14.81
N ASN A 165 17.45 -15.87 13.66
CA ASN A 165 17.67 -16.48 12.35
C ASN A 165 18.96 -15.96 11.67
N ASN A 166 19.80 -15.22 12.40
CA ASN A 166 21.02 -14.59 11.89
C ASN A 166 20.79 -13.57 10.76
N GLU A 167 19.58 -13.00 10.67
CA GLU A 167 19.24 -11.95 9.73
C GLU A 167 19.41 -10.57 10.38
N LYS A 168 19.94 -9.62 9.62
CA LYS A 168 20.14 -8.24 10.11
C LYS A 168 18.81 -7.54 10.40
N CYS A 169 18.76 -6.84 11.53
CA CYS A 169 17.63 -6.06 11.99
C CYS A 169 17.70 -4.63 11.43
N ALA A 170 16.57 -4.05 11.05
CA ALA A 170 16.53 -2.70 10.49
C ALA A 170 15.26 -1.93 10.87
N ILE A 171 15.33 -0.61 10.72
CA ILE A 171 14.20 0.31 10.84
C ILE A 171 13.93 0.96 9.49
N ALA A 172 12.67 0.98 9.07
CA ALA A 172 12.18 1.89 8.04
C ALA A 172 11.62 3.15 8.70
N VAL A 173 12.25 4.30 8.41
CA VAL A 173 11.71 5.62 8.75
C VAL A 173 10.78 6.01 7.62
N ARG A 174 9.46 5.95 7.84
CA ARG A 174 8.45 6.15 6.79
C ARG A 174 7.45 7.24 7.15
N GLU A 175 6.81 7.81 6.13
CA GLU A 175 5.70 8.74 6.32
C GLU A 175 4.62 8.10 7.21
N ASN A 176 3.93 8.93 7.98
CA ASN A 176 2.74 8.48 8.69
C ASN A 176 1.46 8.78 7.88
N GLU A 177 0.43 7.96 8.05
CA GLU A 177 -0.82 8.07 7.29
C GLU A 177 -2.01 7.73 8.19
N LEU A 178 -3.04 8.58 8.14
CA LEU A 178 -4.31 8.33 8.81
C LEU A 178 -5.11 7.28 8.03
N ARG A 179 -5.85 6.41 8.72
CA ARG A 179 -6.50 5.20 8.16
C ARG A 179 -7.87 4.99 8.80
N LEU A 180 -8.80 4.30 8.12
CA LEU A 180 -10.10 3.95 8.70
C LEU A 180 -9.96 3.09 9.97
N ALA A 181 -8.95 2.22 10.02
CA ALA A 181 -8.62 1.42 11.19
C ALA A 181 -8.47 2.23 12.50
N HIS A 182 -8.03 3.50 12.45
CA HIS A 182 -7.90 4.33 13.66
C HIS A 182 -9.26 4.61 14.33
N PHE A 183 -10.35 4.46 13.60
CA PHE A 183 -11.71 4.67 14.08
C PHE A 183 -12.40 3.34 14.46
N GLU A 184 -11.77 2.21 14.14
CA GLU A 184 -12.32 0.86 14.35
C GLU A 184 -11.87 0.26 15.68
N LEU A 185 -12.66 -0.67 16.24
CA LEU A 185 -12.30 -1.38 17.46
C LEU A 185 -11.18 -2.40 17.23
N SER A 186 -10.31 -2.61 18.23
CA SER A 186 -9.47 -3.80 18.32
C SER A 186 -10.04 -4.76 19.38
N PRO A 187 -11.06 -5.57 19.05
CA PRO A 187 -11.79 -6.37 20.05
C PRO A 187 -10.98 -7.52 20.64
N TYR A 188 -9.91 -7.95 19.95
CA TYR A 188 -9.07 -9.08 20.38
C TYR A 188 -7.77 -8.63 21.05
N PHE A 189 -7.51 -7.32 21.12
CA PHE A 189 -6.34 -6.82 21.82
C PHE A 189 -6.53 -6.94 23.33
N ILE A 190 -5.58 -7.60 23.96
CA ILE A 190 -5.49 -7.71 25.41
C ILE A 190 -4.24 -6.92 25.83
N PRO A 191 -4.41 -5.75 26.46
CA PRO A 191 -3.27 -5.00 26.95
C PRO A 191 -2.57 -5.74 28.08
N ASP A 192 -1.30 -5.44 28.28
CA ASP A 192 -0.61 -5.94 29.46
C ASP A 192 -1.14 -5.30 30.74
N ASN A 193 -0.91 -5.97 31.88
CA ASN A 193 -1.35 -5.50 33.19
C ASN A 193 -0.67 -4.19 33.63
N THR A 194 0.31 -3.68 32.88
CA THR A 194 1.07 -2.48 33.21
C THR A 194 0.64 -1.25 32.40
N SER A 195 -0.17 -1.44 31.36
CA SER A 195 -0.59 -0.40 30.45
C SER A 195 -1.82 0.33 30.99
N ASP A 196 -1.68 1.63 31.24
CA ASP A 196 -2.79 2.50 31.63
C ASP A 196 -3.56 2.98 30.37
N PHE A 197 -4.34 2.08 29.78
CA PHE A 197 -5.17 2.38 28.62
C PHE A 197 -6.63 2.58 29.01
N VAL A 198 -7.26 3.60 28.42
CA VAL A 198 -8.72 3.66 28.35
C VAL A 198 -9.27 2.46 27.59
N SER A 199 -10.51 2.07 27.90
CA SER A 199 -11.18 0.97 27.20
C SER A 199 -11.20 1.20 25.67
N GLU A 200 -11.11 0.12 24.89
CA GLU A 200 -11.17 0.17 23.42
C GLU A 200 -12.45 0.86 22.92
N THR A 201 -13.58 0.63 23.60
CA THR A 201 -14.85 1.28 23.29
C THR A 201 -14.80 2.80 23.49
N HIS A 202 -14.14 3.27 24.55
CA HIS A 202 -13.96 4.69 24.80
C HIS A 202 -13.00 5.33 23.79
N ARG A 203 -11.90 4.64 23.47
CA ARG A 203 -10.94 5.05 22.43
C ARG A 203 -11.59 5.19 21.06
N ALA A 204 -12.36 4.19 20.63
CA ALA A 204 -13.05 4.19 19.34
C ALA A 204 -14.09 5.31 19.27
N LYS A 205 -14.90 5.50 20.34
CA LYS A 205 -15.84 6.61 20.44
C LYS A 205 -15.17 7.97 20.22
N LEU A 206 -14.11 8.27 20.99
CA LEU A 206 -13.37 9.53 20.85
C LEU A 206 -12.74 9.70 19.47
N SER A 207 -12.30 8.60 18.85
CA SER A 207 -11.73 8.64 17.50
C SER A 207 -12.80 8.99 16.48
N ILE A 208 -13.99 8.38 16.56
CA ILE A 208 -15.13 8.68 15.68
C ILE A 208 -15.59 10.13 15.85
N GLU A 209 -15.67 10.63 17.09
CA GLU A 209 -15.96 12.04 17.36
C GLU A 209 -14.93 12.99 16.73
N ALA A 210 -13.66 12.56 16.63
CA ALA A 210 -12.59 13.31 15.97
C ALA A 210 -12.56 13.17 14.43
N PHE A 211 -13.38 12.31 13.82
CA PHE A 211 -13.36 12.05 12.37
C PHE A 211 -13.47 13.32 11.52
N PRO A 212 -14.37 14.30 11.80
CA PRO A 212 -14.44 15.53 11.01
C PRO A 212 -13.14 16.34 10.97
N GLU A 213 -12.48 16.53 12.11
CA GLU A 213 -11.22 17.28 12.19
C GLU A 213 -10.04 16.50 11.61
N CYS A 214 -10.03 15.18 11.79
CA CYS A 214 -9.10 14.27 11.13
C CYS A 214 -9.21 14.34 9.60
N PHE A 215 -10.43 14.28 9.07
CA PHE A 215 -10.69 14.41 7.65
C PHE A 215 -10.28 15.79 7.13
N LYS A 216 -10.66 16.86 7.83
CA LYS A 216 -10.27 18.23 7.49
C LYS A 216 -8.76 18.42 7.48
N SER A 217 -8.03 17.78 8.39
CA SER A 217 -6.56 17.79 8.39
C SER A 217 -5.98 17.14 7.12
N ALA A 218 -6.55 16.00 6.69
CA ALA A 218 -6.07 15.27 5.52
C ALA A 218 -6.50 15.92 4.17
N PHE A 219 -7.66 16.56 4.11
CA PHE A 219 -8.28 17.02 2.86
C PHE A 219 -8.54 18.55 2.79
N GLY A 220 -8.25 19.29 3.85
CA GLY A 220 -8.42 20.74 3.96
C GLY A 220 -9.84 21.23 4.32
N SER A 221 -10.86 20.39 4.16
CA SER A 221 -12.26 20.71 4.51
C SER A 221 -13.05 19.44 4.84
N TYR A 222 -14.17 19.60 5.56
CA TYR A 222 -15.10 18.50 5.86
C TYR A 222 -16.50 18.83 5.30
N PRO A 223 -16.90 18.23 4.16
CA PRO A 223 -18.18 18.50 3.52
C PRO A 223 -19.38 17.80 4.18
N GLY A 224 -19.19 17.09 5.29
CA GLY A 224 -20.16 16.18 5.89
C GLY A 224 -19.77 14.71 5.71
N PHE A 225 -20.33 13.82 6.53
CA PHE A 225 -19.87 12.43 6.64
C PHE A 225 -19.99 11.67 5.31
N ARG A 226 -21.20 11.65 4.72
CA ARG A 226 -21.46 10.93 3.47
C ARG A 226 -20.53 11.35 2.33
N SER A 227 -20.41 12.64 2.05
CA SER A 227 -19.51 13.14 1.00
C SER A 227 -18.03 12.88 1.30
N SER A 228 -17.65 12.88 2.58
CA SER A 228 -16.30 12.53 3.01
C SER A 228 -15.98 11.05 2.75
N MET A 229 -16.92 10.16 3.07
CA MET A 229 -16.80 8.73 2.80
C MET A 229 -16.80 8.43 1.30
N GLU A 230 -17.71 9.01 0.52
CA GLU A 230 -17.71 8.87 -0.94
C GLU A 230 -16.38 9.31 -1.57
N LEU A 231 -15.74 10.38 -1.06
CA LEU A 231 -14.41 10.78 -1.51
C LEU A 231 -13.36 9.69 -1.21
N ILE A 232 -13.31 9.19 0.03
CA ILE A 232 -12.36 8.13 0.43
C ILE A 232 -12.55 6.90 -0.45
N LEU A 233 -13.79 6.46 -0.63
CA LEU A 233 -14.11 5.25 -1.39
C LEU A 233 -13.86 5.41 -2.89
N ASP A 234 -14.10 6.58 -3.48
CA ASP A 234 -13.69 6.84 -4.87
C ASP A 234 -12.17 6.79 -5.03
N ARG A 235 -11.42 7.27 -4.02
CA ARG A 235 -9.96 7.14 -4.02
C ARG A 235 -9.53 5.68 -3.96
N TYR A 236 -10.12 4.89 -3.06
CA TYR A 236 -9.80 3.47 -2.91
C TYR A 236 -10.11 2.70 -4.19
N ALA A 237 -11.27 2.96 -4.79
CA ALA A 237 -11.71 2.33 -6.02
C ALA A 237 -10.74 2.60 -7.18
N LYS A 238 -10.33 3.86 -7.35
CA LYS A 238 -9.39 4.24 -8.40
C LYS A 238 -7.98 3.70 -8.14
N GLN A 239 -7.55 3.67 -6.88
CA GLN A 239 -6.27 3.09 -6.48
C GLN A 239 -6.21 1.59 -6.82
N LEU A 240 -7.24 0.83 -6.44
CA LEU A 240 -7.36 -0.60 -6.75
C LEU A 240 -7.49 -0.86 -8.26
N ALA A 241 -8.23 -0.02 -9.00
CA ALA A 241 -8.35 -0.15 -10.44
C ALA A 241 -6.98 -0.04 -11.14
N TYR A 242 -6.14 0.91 -10.74
CA TYR A 242 -4.79 1.06 -11.27
C TYR A 242 -3.90 -0.11 -10.85
N ALA A 243 -3.93 -0.53 -9.57
CA ALA A 243 -3.20 -1.71 -9.10
C ALA A 243 -3.55 -2.96 -9.92
N ARG A 244 -4.85 -3.16 -10.22
CA ARG A 244 -5.32 -4.25 -11.08
C ARG A 244 -4.75 -4.19 -12.48
N PHE A 245 -4.80 -3.03 -13.11
CA PHE A 245 -4.24 -2.85 -14.46
C PHE A 245 -2.74 -3.19 -14.51
N PHE A 246 -1.99 -2.76 -13.50
CA PHE A 246 -0.58 -3.10 -13.34
C PHE A 246 -0.33 -4.49 -12.75
N ARG A 247 -1.36 -5.30 -12.49
CA ARG A 247 -1.21 -6.61 -11.82
C ARG A 247 -0.38 -6.54 -10.54
N ILE A 248 -0.55 -5.48 -9.76
CA ILE A 248 0.06 -5.32 -8.44
C ILE A 248 -0.96 -5.86 -7.43
N CYS A 249 -0.66 -7.01 -6.84
CA CYS A 249 -1.44 -7.59 -5.76
C CYS A 249 -0.84 -7.11 -4.44
N HIS A 250 -1.62 -6.38 -3.63
CA HIS A 250 -1.17 -5.96 -2.31
C HIS A 250 -1.12 -7.14 -1.35
N GLY A 251 -2.11 -8.03 -1.43
CA GLY A 251 -2.16 -9.27 -0.68
C GLY A 251 -2.68 -9.15 0.75
N SER A 252 -3.05 -7.94 1.21
CA SER A 252 -3.72 -7.69 2.49
C SER A 252 -4.31 -6.28 2.56
N LEU A 253 -5.13 -5.92 1.57
CA LEU A 253 -5.65 -4.56 1.42
C LEU A 253 -6.87 -4.30 2.34
N THR A 254 -6.60 -4.06 3.62
CA THR A 254 -7.61 -3.81 4.68
C THR A 254 -7.63 -2.34 5.13
N SER A 255 -8.57 -1.97 6.00
CA SER A 255 -8.68 -0.63 6.61
C SER A 255 -7.42 -0.13 7.34
N SER A 256 -6.49 -1.03 7.68
CA SER A 256 -5.20 -0.72 8.31
C SER A 256 -4.03 -0.62 7.33
N ASN A 257 -4.21 -1.06 6.07
CA ASN A 257 -3.18 -1.06 5.04
C ASN A 257 -3.47 -0.10 3.87
N ILE A 258 -4.56 0.67 3.97
CA ILE A 258 -4.85 1.81 3.09
C ILE A 258 -5.17 3.05 3.92
N GLY A 259 -4.49 4.15 3.60
CA GLY A 259 -4.71 5.45 4.21
C GLY A 259 -5.98 6.11 3.71
N LEU A 260 -6.57 7.02 4.49
CA LEU A 260 -7.77 7.79 4.09
C LEU A 260 -7.56 8.49 2.75
N THR A 261 -6.33 8.97 2.48
CA THR A 261 -6.00 9.65 1.23
C THR A 261 -5.90 8.72 0.02
N GLY A 262 -6.01 7.40 0.21
CA GLY A 262 -5.88 6.35 -0.80
C GLY A 262 -4.47 5.77 -0.93
N LYS A 263 -3.49 6.26 -0.15
CA LYS A 263 -2.12 5.73 -0.14
C LYS A 263 -2.08 4.30 0.39
N TYR A 264 -1.42 3.40 -0.33
CA TYR A 264 -1.12 2.05 0.17
C TYR A 264 0.02 2.07 1.19
N LEU A 265 0.05 1.09 2.09
CA LEU A 265 1.12 0.89 3.05
C LEU A 265 1.19 -0.56 3.54
N ASP A 266 2.31 -0.92 4.19
CA ASP A 266 2.59 -2.27 4.68
C ASP A 266 2.77 -3.31 3.56
N PHE A 267 3.96 -3.27 2.96
CA PHE A 267 4.30 -3.99 1.73
C PHE A 267 4.85 -5.39 2.01
N GLY A 268 4.41 -6.05 3.08
CA GLY A 268 4.92 -7.37 3.46
C GLY A 268 4.57 -8.47 2.44
N THR A 269 3.37 -8.41 1.86
CA THR A 269 2.79 -9.46 1.01
C THR A 269 2.54 -9.02 -0.44
N ILE A 270 3.02 -7.83 -0.81
CA ILE A 270 2.82 -7.24 -2.14
C ILE A 270 3.71 -7.90 -3.19
N SER A 271 3.17 -8.09 -4.39
CA SER A 271 3.92 -8.57 -5.55
C SER A 271 3.31 -8.05 -6.84
N SER A 272 4.12 -7.91 -7.90
CA SER A 272 3.57 -7.95 -9.25
C SER A 272 3.23 -9.38 -9.65
N LEU A 273 2.21 -9.55 -10.48
CA LEU A 273 1.81 -10.82 -11.06
C LEU A 273 2.17 -10.90 -12.55
N GLY A 274 2.54 -12.10 -12.99
CA GLY A 274 2.79 -12.38 -14.39
C GLY A 274 1.56 -12.21 -15.30
N THR A 275 0.39 -12.60 -14.79
CA THR A 275 -0.89 -12.67 -15.49
C THR A 275 -2.04 -12.24 -14.56
N TYR A 276 -3.28 -12.19 -15.07
CA TYR A 276 -4.48 -11.87 -14.29
C TYR A 276 -5.05 -13.11 -13.59
N GLU A 277 -4.20 -13.79 -12.81
CA GLU A 277 -4.57 -14.93 -11.98
C GLU A 277 -5.11 -14.46 -10.62
N ASN A 278 -6.08 -15.20 -10.05
CA ASN A 278 -6.56 -14.93 -8.69
C ASN A 278 -5.58 -15.50 -7.64
N ILE A 279 -4.39 -14.88 -7.56
CA ILE A 279 -3.31 -15.30 -6.69
C ILE A 279 -3.57 -14.90 -5.24
N ILE A 280 -3.34 -15.83 -4.31
CA ILE A 280 -3.22 -15.57 -2.87
C ILE A 280 -1.74 -15.47 -2.53
N THR A 281 -1.30 -14.33 -1.99
CA THR A 281 0.11 -14.11 -1.61
C THR A 281 0.41 -14.48 -0.16
N SER A 282 -0.61 -14.68 0.67
CA SER A 282 -0.45 -15.09 2.07
C SER A 282 -1.67 -15.84 2.59
N MET A 283 -1.45 -16.83 3.47
CA MET A 283 -2.53 -17.65 4.01
C MET A 283 -3.56 -16.80 4.76
N GLY A 284 -4.85 -17.08 4.51
CA GLY A 284 -5.97 -16.36 5.13
C GLY A 284 -6.36 -15.05 4.43
N ASN A 285 -5.61 -14.62 3.41
CA ASN A 285 -6.00 -13.49 2.57
C ASN A 285 -6.77 -13.94 1.33
N ILE A 286 -7.51 -13.00 0.76
CA ILE A 286 -8.33 -13.16 -0.44
C ILE A 286 -7.44 -13.02 -1.69
N GLY A 287 -7.78 -13.72 -2.78
CA GLY A 287 -7.03 -13.62 -4.03
C GLY A 287 -7.09 -12.25 -4.71
N PHE A 288 -6.09 -11.96 -5.56
CA PHE A 288 -5.93 -10.69 -6.29
C PHE A 288 -7.19 -10.15 -6.99
N LEU A 289 -7.97 -11.01 -7.66
CA LEU A 289 -9.18 -10.59 -8.38
C LEU A 289 -10.35 -10.29 -7.44
N LYS A 290 -10.14 -10.47 -6.14
CA LYS A 290 -11.11 -10.34 -5.06
C LYS A 290 -10.65 -9.43 -3.92
N GLU A 291 -9.54 -8.68 -4.08
CA GLU A 291 -9.06 -7.73 -3.06
C GLU A 291 -10.06 -6.64 -2.67
N GLU A 292 -11.10 -6.37 -3.48
CA GLU A 292 -12.20 -5.48 -3.10
C GLU A 292 -13.03 -6.00 -1.93
N ASP A 293 -13.07 -7.32 -1.70
CA ASP A 293 -13.85 -7.91 -0.63
C ASP A 293 -13.32 -7.49 0.75
N ASN A 294 -11.99 -7.34 0.90
CA ASN A 294 -11.39 -6.74 2.09
C ASN A 294 -11.79 -5.27 2.28
N ILE A 295 -11.99 -4.53 1.19
CA ILE A 295 -12.47 -3.14 1.27
C ILE A 295 -13.95 -3.11 1.67
N PHE A 296 -14.78 -4.03 1.20
CA PHE A 296 -16.17 -4.15 1.66
C PHE A 296 -16.26 -4.41 3.16
N GLU A 297 -15.47 -5.35 3.68
CA GLU A 297 -15.40 -5.58 5.12
C GLU A 297 -14.94 -4.33 5.87
N SER A 298 -13.95 -3.60 5.34
CA SER A 298 -13.47 -2.35 5.92
C SER A 298 -14.58 -1.29 5.98
N ILE A 299 -15.38 -1.16 4.91
CA ILE A 299 -16.52 -0.25 4.85
C ILE A 299 -17.55 -0.62 5.91
N ILE A 300 -17.93 -1.89 5.99
CA ILE A 300 -18.94 -2.38 6.93
C ILE A 300 -18.48 -2.12 8.37
N ASN A 301 -17.25 -2.54 8.72
CA ASN A 301 -16.70 -2.37 10.06
C ASN A 301 -16.64 -0.90 10.49
N PHE A 302 -16.20 -0.01 9.59
CA PHE A 302 -16.14 1.41 9.89
C PHE A 302 -17.52 2.04 10.03
N ILE A 303 -18.47 1.77 9.12
CA ILE A 303 -19.80 2.37 9.15
C ILE A 303 -20.61 1.85 10.35
N ASP A 304 -20.55 0.56 10.65
CA ASP A 304 -21.23 -0.01 11.81
C ASP A 304 -20.66 0.56 13.12
N GLY A 305 -19.33 0.70 13.20
CA GLY A 305 -18.65 1.40 14.29
C GLY A 305 -19.10 2.86 14.40
N TYR A 306 -19.14 3.58 13.28
CA TYR A 306 -19.61 4.97 13.23
C TYR A 306 -21.04 5.11 13.77
N ASN A 307 -21.97 4.28 13.30
CA ASN A 307 -23.36 4.28 13.75
C ASN A 307 -23.53 3.95 15.23
N TRP A 308 -22.65 3.10 15.78
CA TRP A 308 -22.70 2.75 17.20
C TRP A 308 -22.38 3.95 18.11
N TYR A 309 -21.46 4.81 17.68
CA TYR A 309 -20.96 5.92 18.49
C TYR A 309 -21.49 7.30 18.06
N SER A 310 -22.01 7.43 16.84
CA SER A 310 -22.68 8.63 16.35
C SER A 310 -24.12 8.66 16.87
N ILE A 311 -24.50 9.81 17.45
CA ILE A 311 -25.84 10.02 18.02
C ILE A 311 -26.83 10.64 17.02
N TYR A 312 -26.37 11.03 15.83
CA TYR A 312 -27.16 11.87 14.90
C TYR A 312 -27.36 11.26 13.51
N GLU A 313 -26.57 10.27 13.12
CA GLU A 313 -26.58 9.72 11.76
C GLU A 313 -26.68 8.19 11.81
N ASN A 314 -27.60 7.64 11.01
CA ASN A 314 -27.73 6.20 10.81
C ASN A 314 -27.46 5.91 9.34
N GLU A 315 -26.21 5.60 9.06
CA GLU A 315 -25.69 5.40 7.71
C GLU A 315 -25.79 3.93 7.30
N ASN A 316 -26.16 3.64 6.05
CA ASN A 316 -26.26 2.27 5.58
C ASN A 316 -24.97 1.84 4.89
N SER A 317 -24.22 0.91 5.49
CA SER A 317 -22.98 0.37 4.92
C SER A 317 -23.16 -0.21 3.52
N THR A 318 -24.35 -0.75 3.20
CA THR A 318 -24.67 -1.27 1.87
C THR A 318 -24.61 -0.19 0.80
N ASP A 319 -25.07 1.04 1.10
CA ASP A 319 -25.05 2.15 0.15
C ASP A 319 -23.60 2.50 -0.24
N TYR A 320 -22.69 2.48 0.74
CA TYR A 320 -21.27 2.74 0.54
C TYR A 320 -20.57 1.62 -0.23
N CYS A 321 -20.91 0.35 0.03
CA CYS A 321 -20.42 -0.78 -0.75
C CYS A 321 -20.90 -0.72 -2.21
N VAL A 322 -22.16 -0.34 -2.44
CA VAL A 322 -22.71 -0.12 -3.78
C VAL A 322 -22.01 1.05 -4.48
N PHE A 323 -21.80 2.17 -3.77
CA PHE A 323 -21.04 3.30 -4.28
C PHE A 323 -19.62 2.89 -4.69
N PHE A 324 -18.89 2.22 -3.80
CA PHE A 324 -17.53 1.74 -4.07
C PHE A 324 -17.51 0.82 -5.29
N SER A 325 -18.41 -0.16 -5.37
CA SER A 325 -18.49 -1.10 -6.51
C SER A 325 -18.71 -0.37 -7.84
N ARG A 326 -19.60 0.64 -7.85
CA ARG A 326 -19.86 1.47 -9.04
C ARG A 326 -18.64 2.29 -9.42
N SER A 327 -17.97 2.89 -8.44
CA SER A 327 -16.74 3.66 -8.65
C SER A 327 -15.60 2.76 -9.17
N LEU A 328 -15.40 1.58 -8.58
CA LEU A 328 -14.38 0.63 -9.00
C LEU A 328 -14.59 0.18 -10.45
N ASN A 329 -15.81 -0.20 -10.82
CA ASN A 329 -16.13 -0.58 -12.20
C ASN A 329 -15.93 0.57 -13.19
N LYS A 330 -16.26 1.81 -12.79
CA LYS A 330 -16.00 3.01 -13.59
C LYS A 330 -14.49 3.20 -13.81
N HIS A 331 -13.69 3.16 -12.74
CA HIS A 331 -12.24 3.38 -12.82
C HIS A 331 -11.51 2.24 -13.52
N LEU A 332 -11.94 0.98 -13.35
CA LEU A 332 -11.42 -0.17 -14.09
C LEU A 332 -11.65 -0.01 -15.58
N ARG A 333 -12.90 0.26 -15.99
CA ARG A 333 -13.22 0.53 -17.40
C ARG A 333 -12.34 1.64 -17.96
N GLN A 334 -12.26 2.74 -17.23
CA GLN A 334 -11.50 3.91 -17.66
C GLN A 334 -10.01 3.61 -17.80
N VAL A 335 -9.36 3.02 -16.79
CA VAL A 335 -7.91 2.74 -16.85
C VAL A 335 -7.60 1.71 -17.92
N PHE A 336 -8.38 0.63 -18.07
CA PHE A 336 -8.11 -0.36 -19.11
C PHE A 336 -8.28 0.23 -20.52
N LEU A 337 -9.40 0.89 -20.80
CA LEU A 337 -9.67 1.40 -22.15
C LEU A 337 -8.72 2.54 -22.55
N THR A 338 -8.40 3.46 -21.61
CA THR A 338 -7.41 4.52 -21.88
C THR A 338 -6.00 3.96 -22.03
N SER A 339 -5.60 3.05 -21.14
CA SER A 339 -4.26 2.46 -21.15
C SER A 339 -4.00 1.54 -22.35
N ILE A 340 -5.04 0.96 -22.95
CA ILE A 340 -4.94 0.18 -24.19
C ILE A 340 -4.94 1.11 -25.41
N GLY A 341 -5.41 2.36 -25.29
CA GLY A 341 -5.53 3.31 -26.39
C GLY A 341 -6.86 3.20 -27.15
N LEU A 342 -7.88 2.57 -26.55
CA LEU A 342 -9.22 2.47 -27.14
C LEU A 342 -10.05 3.75 -26.94
N ILE A 343 -9.70 4.58 -25.96
CA ILE A 343 -10.32 5.90 -25.73
C ILE A 343 -9.24 6.91 -25.35
N LYS A 344 -9.39 8.16 -25.78
CA LYS A 344 -8.39 9.22 -25.56
C LYS A 344 -8.58 9.99 -24.26
N ASN A 345 -9.83 10.17 -23.82
CA ASN A 345 -10.14 11.02 -22.68
C ASN A 345 -11.08 10.34 -21.67
N LYS A 346 -10.96 10.78 -20.42
CA LYS A 346 -11.65 10.24 -19.25
C LYS A 346 -13.16 10.54 -19.21
N HIS A 347 -13.65 11.39 -20.10
CA HIS A 347 -14.95 12.06 -19.95
C HIS A 347 -15.95 11.89 -21.09
N PHE A 348 -15.57 11.33 -22.24
CA PHE A 348 -16.44 11.29 -23.41
C PHE A 348 -16.25 9.99 -24.20
N TYR A 349 -17.17 9.04 -24.00
CA TYR A 349 -17.31 7.84 -24.83
C TYR A 349 -18.75 7.33 -24.74
N GLU A 350 -19.17 6.54 -25.73
CA GLU A 350 -20.47 5.87 -25.72
C GLU A 350 -20.54 4.86 -24.56
N GLU A 351 -21.24 5.22 -23.48
CA GLU A 351 -21.18 4.51 -22.21
C GLU A 351 -21.51 3.01 -22.35
N LYS A 352 -22.60 2.67 -23.05
CA LYS A 352 -23.01 1.28 -23.25
C LYS A 352 -21.94 0.43 -23.95
N LYS A 353 -21.38 0.91 -25.07
CA LYS A 353 -20.35 0.17 -25.82
C LYS A 353 -19.05 0.04 -25.05
N SER A 354 -18.66 1.09 -24.33
CA SER A 354 -17.46 1.05 -23.49
C SER A 354 -17.57 0.01 -22.37
N ILE A 355 -18.76 -0.14 -21.77
CA ILE A 355 -19.03 -1.15 -20.75
C ILE A 355 -18.89 -2.52 -21.37
N GLU A 356 -19.58 -2.79 -22.48
CA GLU A 356 -19.53 -4.10 -23.14
C GLU A 356 -18.11 -4.46 -23.60
N THR A 357 -17.38 -3.50 -24.17
CA THR A 357 -16.00 -3.68 -24.62
C THR A 357 -15.08 -4.01 -23.43
N PHE A 358 -15.18 -3.23 -22.35
CA PHE A 358 -14.37 -3.47 -21.14
C PHE A 358 -14.70 -4.81 -20.50
N GLU A 359 -15.97 -5.16 -20.31
CA GLU A 359 -16.37 -6.43 -19.70
C GLU A 359 -15.81 -7.62 -20.47
N LEU A 360 -15.82 -7.56 -21.81
CA LEU A 360 -15.29 -8.62 -22.65
C LEU A 360 -13.76 -8.71 -22.58
N ILE A 361 -13.06 -7.57 -22.59
CA ILE A 361 -11.61 -7.49 -22.41
C ILE A 361 -11.20 -8.04 -21.04
N TYR A 362 -11.85 -7.56 -19.98
CA TYR A 362 -11.53 -7.94 -18.61
C TYR A 362 -11.79 -9.44 -18.42
N ARG A 363 -12.94 -9.94 -18.90
CA ARG A 363 -13.25 -11.38 -18.92
C ARG A 363 -12.20 -12.17 -19.68
N TYR A 364 -11.75 -11.71 -20.84
CA TYR A 364 -10.71 -12.41 -21.61
C TYR A 364 -9.40 -12.50 -20.82
N LEU A 365 -8.99 -11.42 -20.15
CA LEU A 365 -7.76 -11.41 -19.36
C LEU A 365 -7.86 -12.29 -18.12
N THR A 366 -9.03 -12.34 -17.46
CA THR A 366 -9.25 -13.14 -16.25
C THR A 366 -9.78 -14.55 -16.53
N MET A 367 -9.96 -14.93 -17.81
CA MET A 367 -10.57 -16.20 -18.18
C MET A 367 -9.74 -17.39 -17.68
N GLY A 368 -10.39 -18.26 -16.92
CA GLY A 368 -9.77 -19.39 -16.22
C GLY A 368 -9.21 -19.03 -14.84
N GLY A 369 -8.97 -17.75 -14.56
CA GLY A 369 -8.24 -17.27 -13.38
C GLY A 369 -9.08 -17.14 -12.13
N ASN A 370 -10.37 -17.51 -12.15
CA ASN A 370 -11.28 -17.30 -11.00
C ASN A 370 -10.96 -18.22 -9.80
N ARG A 371 -10.29 -19.36 -10.03
CA ARG A 371 -9.89 -20.25 -8.95
C ARG A 371 -8.69 -19.64 -8.23
N GLU A 372 -8.75 -19.60 -6.90
CA GLU A 372 -7.63 -19.15 -6.10
C GLU A 372 -6.44 -20.10 -6.24
N VAL A 373 -5.26 -19.52 -6.46
CA VAL A 373 -3.99 -20.25 -6.57
C VAL A 373 -3.02 -19.68 -5.56
N TYR A 374 -2.31 -20.57 -4.85
CA TYR A 374 -1.26 -20.20 -3.92
C TYR A 374 0.08 -20.10 -4.64
N GLY A 375 0.86 -19.07 -4.28
CA GLY A 375 2.17 -18.80 -4.85
C GLY A 375 2.09 -17.90 -6.08
N VAL A 376 2.99 -16.92 -6.15
CA VAL A 376 3.01 -15.94 -7.24
C VAL A 376 3.69 -16.55 -8.47
N THR A 377 3.04 -16.46 -9.62
CA THR A 377 3.58 -16.94 -10.90
C THR A 377 4.35 -15.83 -11.62
N TYR A 378 5.52 -16.20 -12.16
CA TYR A 378 6.30 -15.35 -13.07
C TYR A 378 5.58 -15.21 -14.43
N HIS A 379 5.70 -14.03 -15.05
CA HIS A 379 5.12 -13.70 -16.36
C HIS A 379 5.47 -14.73 -17.44
N ASN A 380 6.68 -15.28 -17.43
CA ASN A 380 7.14 -16.21 -18.48
C ASN A 380 6.96 -17.70 -18.15
N LYS A 381 6.43 -18.07 -16.97
CA LYS A 381 6.17 -19.48 -16.64
C LYS A 381 4.82 -19.94 -17.18
N GLY A 382 4.77 -20.27 -18.47
CA GLY A 382 3.82 -21.24 -19.07
C GLY A 382 2.35 -21.15 -18.64
N SER A 383 1.85 -19.96 -18.34
CA SER A 383 0.51 -19.76 -17.81
C SER A 383 -0.51 -20.05 -18.92
N CYS A 384 -1.55 -20.84 -18.64
CA CYS A 384 -2.66 -21.07 -19.57
C CYS A 384 -3.56 -19.83 -19.76
N TYR A 385 -3.25 -18.74 -19.07
CA TYR A 385 -4.03 -17.50 -19.06
C TYR A 385 -3.62 -16.53 -20.16
N HIS A 386 -4.61 -15.72 -20.56
CA HIS A 386 -4.40 -14.66 -21.54
C HIS A 386 -3.61 -13.50 -20.93
N LYS A 387 -2.78 -12.87 -21.76
CA LYS A 387 -1.94 -11.74 -21.38
C LYS A 387 -2.38 -10.46 -22.06
N ILE A 388 -1.89 -9.32 -21.60
CA ILE A 388 -2.14 -8.05 -22.29
C ILE A 388 -1.56 -8.09 -23.72
N GLU A 389 -0.43 -8.75 -23.90
CA GLU A 389 0.21 -8.95 -25.20
C GLU A 389 -0.68 -9.78 -26.15
N SER A 390 -1.41 -10.79 -25.65
CA SER A 390 -2.34 -11.56 -26.49
C SER A 390 -3.57 -10.74 -26.87
N LEU A 391 -4.06 -9.86 -25.99
CA LEU A 391 -5.10 -8.89 -26.32
C LEU A 391 -4.66 -7.94 -27.45
N PHE A 392 -3.43 -7.44 -27.43
CA PHE A 392 -2.94 -6.57 -28.50
C PHE A 392 -2.79 -7.29 -29.84
N ASN A 393 -2.47 -8.58 -29.85
CA ASN A 393 -2.51 -9.39 -31.07
C ASN A 393 -3.93 -9.46 -31.66
N ILE A 394 -4.96 -9.54 -30.82
CA ILE A 394 -6.37 -9.51 -31.25
C ILE A 394 -6.73 -8.14 -31.81
N LEU A 395 -6.34 -7.06 -31.14
CA LEU A 395 -6.67 -5.69 -31.58
C LEU A 395 -5.96 -5.30 -32.88
N LYS A 396 -4.78 -5.87 -33.16
CA LYS A 396 -4.01 -5.64 -34.39
C LYS A 396 -4.50 -6.49 -35.56
N ASN A 397 -4.86 -7.76 -35.31
CA ASN A 397 -5.18 -8.72 -36.35
C ASN A 397 -6.63 -9.17 -36.22
N LYS A 398 -7.43 -9.03 -37.28
CA LYS A 398 -8.77 -9.62 -37.34
C LYS A 398 -8.67 -11.13 -37.08
N SER A 399 -9.21 -11.59 -35.95
CA SER A 399 -9.26 -13.02 -35.64
C SER A 399 -10.11 -13.74 -36.70
N ARG A 400 -9.62 -14.89 -37.18
CA ARG A 400 -10.33 -15.72 -38.19
C ARG A 400 -11.32 -16.70 -37.57
N LYS A 401 -11.47 -16.70 -36.24
CA LYS A 401 -12.29 -17.68 -35.49
C LYS A 401 -13.52 -17.02 -34.87
N ASN A 402 -14.70 -17.62 -35.04
CA ASN A 402 -15.90 -17.26 -34.28
C ASN A 402 -15.65 -17.52 -32.79
N GLY A 403 -15.59 -16.48 -31.96
CA GLY A 403 -15.27 -16.61 -30.53
C GLY A 403 -15.14 -15.28 -29.79
N ILE A 404 -14.67 -15.32 -28.55
CA ILE A 404 -14.49 -14.11 -27.71
C ILE A 404 -13.55 -13.10 -28.37
N GLU A 405 -12.48 -13.56 -29.01
CA GLU A 405 -11.47 -12.73 -29.68
C GLU A 405 -12.06 -11.93 -30.85
N ASP A 406 -12.87 -12.56 -31.71
CA ASP A 406 -13.56 -11.88 -32.82
C ASP A 406 -14.59 -10.87 -32.29
N ARG A 407 -15.29 -11.18 -31.20
CA ARG A 407 -16.21 -10.23 -30.56
C ARG A 407 -15.47 -9.03 -29.94
N ILE A 408 -14.31 -9.23 -29.31
CA ILE A 408 -13.45 -8.14 -28.84
C ILE A 408 -13.02 -7.26 -30.01
N PHE A 409 -12.55 -7.86 -31.10
CA PHE A 409 -12.12 -7.12 -32.28
C PHE A 409 -13.26 -6.29 -32.89
N ARG A 410 -14.46 -6.87 -33.02
CA ARG A 410 -15.64 -6.15 -33.54
C ARG A 410 -16.05 -4.99 -32.64
N LEU A 411 -16.23 -5.22 -31.34
CA LEU A 411 -16.60 -4.16 -30.39
C LEU A 411 -15.56 -3.05 -30.34
N ALA A 412 -14.27 -3.40 -30.33
CA ALA A 412 -13.21 -2.41 -30.40
C ALA A 412 -13.29 -1.60 -31.70
N SER A 413 -13.50 -2.25 -32.86
CA SER A 413 -13.64 -1.60 -34.15
C SER A 413 -14.87 -0.69 -34.23
N GLU A 414 -16.00 -1.11 -33.68
CA GLU A 414 -17.21 -0.30 -33.56
C GLU A 414 -16.99 0.92 -32.68
N LEU A 415 -16.25 0.76 -31.58
CA LEU A 415 -15.86 1.87 -30.71
C LEU A 415 -14.96 2.87 -31.45
N LYS A 416 -14.05 2.40 -32.33
CA LYS A 416 -13.25 3.29 -33.21
C LYS A 416 -14.13 4.13 -34.12
N ILE A 417 -15.18 3.50 -34.69
CA ILE A 417 -16.09 4.17 -35.63
C ILE A 417 -17.00 5.17 -34.91
N SER A 418 -17.47 4.84 -33.70
CA SER A 418 -18.44 5.67 -32.99
C SER A 418 -17.82 6.79 -32.14
N ASP A 419 -16.54 6.68 -31.76
CA ASP A 419 -15.86 7.72 -30.98
C ASP A 419 -15.01 8.63 -31.86
N SER A 420 -15.48 9.87 -32.07
CA SER A 420 -14.70 10.92 -32.75
C SER A 420 -13.36 11.25 -32.09
N ASN A 421 -13.16 10.86 -30.82
CA ASN A 421 -11.92 11.03 -30.08
C ASN A 421 -11.03 9.78 -30.11
N PHE A 422 -11.38 8.74 -30.87
CA PHE A 422 -10.55 7.56 -31.02
C PHE A 422 -9.15 7.93 -31.54
N ASP A 423 -8.11 7.36 -30.92
CA ASP A 423 -6.72 7.69 -31.21
C ASP A 423 -6.01 6.47 -31.82
N GLU A 424 -6.17 6.31 -33.14
CA GLU A 424 -5.62 5.16 -33.88
C GLU A 424 -4.09 5.09 -33.78
N ILE A 425 -3.43 6.24 -33.88
CA ILE A 425 -1.97 6.33 -33.79
C ILE A 425 -1.49 5.89 -32.40
N ASN A 426 -2.17 6.33 -31.35
CA ASN A 426 -1.85 5.92 -29.98
C ASN A 426 -2.10 4.41 -29.77
N LEU A 427 -3.21 3.86 -30.29
CA LEU A 427 -3.46 2.42 -30.24
C LEU A 427 -2.35 1.63 -30.94
N GLU A 428 -1.98 2.00 -32.17
CA GLU A 428 -0.92 1.31 -32.93
C GLU A 428 0.44 1.39 -32.24
N LYS A 429 0.77 2.57 -31.67
CA LYS A 429 1.98 2.77 -30.88
C LYS A 429 1.99 1.87 -29.66
N ARG A 430 0.88 1.79 -28.91
CA ARG A 430 0.73 0.90 -27.74
C ARG A 430 0.84 -0.56 -28.16
N CYS A 431 0.07 -1.01 -29.16
CA CYS A 431 0.16 -2.36 -29.74
C CYS A 431 1.61 -2.76 -30.04
N SER A 432 2.32 -1.91 -30.79
CA SER A 432 3.70 -2.20 -31.19
C SER A 432 4.65 -2.31 -30.00
N LEU A 433 4.44 -1.49 -28.97
CA LEU A 433 5.28 -1.46 -27.77
C LEU A 433 4.99 -2.61 -26.80
N PHE A 434 3.72 -2.97 -26.55
CA PHE A 434 3.39 -4.11 -25.70
C PHE A 434 3.92 -5.44 -26.27
N LEU A 435 3.95 -5.57 -27.60
CA LEU A 435 4.55 -6.73 -28.26
C LEU A 435 6.08 -6.82 -28.09
N THR A 436 6.75 -5.78 -27.58
CA THR A 436 8.19 -5.83 -27.24
C THR A 436 8.47 -6.40 -25.84
N GLY A 437 7.45 -6.79 -25.06
CA GLY A 437 7.60 -7.34 -23.71
C GLY A 437 7.92 -6.31 -22.62
N ARG A 438 7.85 -5.01 -22.94
CA ARG A 438 8.13 -3.91 -21.99
C ARG A 438 7.14 -3.78 -20.84
N PHE A 439 5.99 -4.47 -20.90
CA PHE A 439 5.01 -4.54 -19.82
C PHE A 439 5.19 -5.77 -18.92
N ASN A 440 6.33 -6.47 -19.06
CA ASN A 440 6.73 -7.52 -18.14
C ASN A 440 7.14 -6.88 -16.80
N LEU A 441 6.44 -7.26 -15.74
CA LEU A 441 6.66 -6.77 -14.38
C LEU A 441 7.45 -7.76 -13.52
N ASP A 442 8.01 -8.83 -14.08
CA ASP A 442 8.78 -9.84 -13.34
C ASP A 442 9.92 -9.26 -12.47
N PHE A 443 10.45 -8.09 -12.84
CA PHE A 443 11.45 -7.39 -12.03
C PHE A 443 10.89 -6.85 -10.69
N LEU A 444 9.56 -6.81 -10.56
CA LEU A 444 8.82 -6.50 -9.34
C LEU A 444 8.21 -7.76 -8.70
N HIS A 445 8.54 -8.96 -9.19
CA HIS A 445 8.08 -10.19 -8.57
C HIS A 445 8.70 -10.32 -7.17
N TYR A 446 7.89 -10.69 -6.18
CA TYR A 446 8.33 -10.74 -4.78
C TYR A 446 9.56 -11.63 -4.56
N ASP A 447 9.58 -12.85 -5.11
CA ASP A 447 10.75 -13.73 -4.99
C ASP A 447 11.99 -13.12 -5.67
N LYS A 448 11.82 -12.47 -6.82
CA LYS A 448 12.91 -11.84 -7.55
C LYS A 448 13.52 -10.68 -6.76
N ILE A 449 12.67 -9.82 -6.19
CA ILE A 449 13.12 -8.72 -5.32
C ILE A 449 13.91 -9.27 -4.13
N ARG A 450 13.43 -10.36 -3.52
CA ARG A 450 14.09 -10.99 -2.37
C ARG A 450 15.45 -11.58 -2.73
N GLU A 451 15.52 -12.33 -3.83
CA GLU A 451 16.78 -12.88 -4.36
C GLU A 451 17.80 -11.77 -4.65
N ASP A 452 17.36 -10.68 -5.29
CA ASP A 452 18.23 -9.55 -5.62
C ASP A 452 18.72 -8.81 -4.37
N ILE A 453 17.84 -8.58 -3.38
CA ILE A 453 18.22 -7.99 -2.10
C ILE A 453 19.19 -8.90 -1.34
N ASP A 454 18.89 -10.20 -1.22
CA ASP A 454 19.75 -11.15 -0.52
C ASP A 454 21.15 -11.19 -1.16
N LEU A 455 21.25 -11.19 -2.50
CA LEU A 455 22.53 -11.09 -3.21
C LEU A 455 23.26 -9.78 -2.88
N ILE A 456 22.58 -8.63 -2.96
CA ILE A 456 23.17 -7.31 -2.68
C ILE A 456 23.73 -7.24 -1.26
N LEU A 457 23.05 -7.83 -0.29
CA LEU A 457 23.48 -7.83 1.11
C LEU A 457 24.74 -8.66 1.35
N THR A 458 25.15 -9.53 0.41
CA THR A 458 26.44 -10.25 0.46
C THR A 458 27.62 -9.47 -0.13
N LEU A 459 27.36 -8.38 -0.86
CA LEU A 459 28.39 -7.61 -1.55
C LEU A 459 29.13 -6.66 -0.60
N ASN A 460 30.40 -6.39 -0.93
CA ASN A 460 31.13 -5.27 -0.34
C ASN A 460 30.44 -3.96 -0.74
N ASP A 461 30.44 -2.96 0.14
CA ASP A 461 29.74 -1.68 -0.07
C ASP A 461 28.25 -1.88 -0.45
N LYS A 462 27.54 -2.65 0.38
CA LYS A 462 26.10 -2.92 0.23
C LYS A 462 25.28 -1.64 0.01
N ASN A 463 25.66 -0.52 0.62
CA ASN A 463 24.91 0.74 0.55
C ASN A 463 24.94 1.28 -0.89
N PHE A 464 26.09 1.25 -1.57
CA PHE A 464 26.18 1.62 -2.99
C PHE A 464 25.26 0.72 -3.85
N HIS A 465 25.35 -0.59 -3.67
CA HIS A 465 24.58 -1.56 -4.45
C HIS A 465 23.06 -1.45 -4.21
N VAL A 466 22.61 -1.23 -2.98
CA VAL A 466 21.19 -0.95 -2.66
C VAL A 466 20.70 0.31 -3.39
N ASN A 467 21.48 1.38 -3.38
CA ASN A 467 21.11 2.63 -4.07
C ASN A 467 21.01 2.43 -5.59
N CYS A 468 21.96 1.71 -6.19
CA CYS A 468 21.93 1.37 -7.62
C CYS A 468 20.70 0.53 -7.97
N TYR A 469 20.42 -0.53 -7.20
CA TYR A 469 19.29 -1.42 -7.43
C TYR A 469 17.95 -0.69 -7.35
N ILE A 470 17.69 0.04 -6.26
CA ILE A 470 16.44 0.80 -6.10
C ILE A 470 16.30 1.83 -7.24
N SER A 471 17.39 2.52 -7.61
CA SER A 471 17.35 3.50 -8.71
C SER A 471 17.04 2.86 -10.07
N GLU A 472 17.58 1.68 -10.33
CA GLU A 472 17.31 0.92 -11.57
C GLU A 472 15.83 0.51 -11.64
N ILE A 473 15.30 -0.07 -10.56
CA ILE A 473 13.89 -0.48 -10.48
C ILE A 473 12.98 0.73 -10.69
N LEU A 474 13.26 1.86 -10.01
CA LEU A 474 12.47 3.08 -10.18
C LEU A 474 12.58 3.69 -11.58
N SER A 475 13.72 3.55 -12.24
CA SER A 475 13.87 3.94 -13.65
C SER A 475 12.95 3.11 -14.55
N LYS A 476 12.94 1.78 -14.38
CA LYS A 476 12.03 0.88 -15.13
C LYS A 476 10.56 1.19 -14.83
N THR A 477 10.23 1.43 -13.56
CA THR A 477 8.87 1.81 -13.14
C THR A 477 8.43 3.16 -13.72
N LYS A 478 9.31 4.17 -13.79
CA LYS A 478 9.01 5.45 -14.43
C LYS A 478 8.80 5.29 -15.93
N GLN A 479 9.62 4.48 -16.60
CA GLN A 479 9.41 4.17 -18.02
C GLN A 479 8.05 3.50 -18.26
N LEU A 480 7.63 2.61 -17.36
CA LEU A 480 6.31 1.97 -17.40
C LEU A 480 5.16 2.99 -17.19
N ARG A 481 5.32 3.93 -16.26
CA ARG A 481 4.35 5.00 -16.02
C ARG A 481 4.24 5.94 -17.21
N ASP A 482 5.36 6.46 -17.70
CA ASP A 482 5.42 7.44 -18.79
C ASP A 482 4.99 6.83 -20.13
N PHE A 483 4.91 5.50 -20.19
CA PHE A 483 4.36 4.74 -21.30
C PHE A 483 2.83 4.78 -21.37
N LEU A 484 2.14 4.94 -20.24
CA LEU A 484 0.67 4.91 -20.14
C LEU A 484 0.06 6.30 -20.18
#